data_AF-A0A529FJG7-F1
#
_entry.id   AF-A0A529FJG7-F1
#
_cell.length_a   1.000
_cell.length_b   1.000
_cell.length_c   1.000
_cell.angle_alpha   90.00
_cell.angle_beta   90.00
_cell.angle_gamma   90.00
#
_symmetry.space_group_name_H-M   'P 1'
#
loop_
_entity.id
_entity.type
_entity.pdbx_description
1 polymer ?
#
loop_
_entity_poly.entity_id
_entity_poly.type
_entity_poly.pdbx_seq_one_letter_code
_entity_poly.pdbx_strand_id
1 'polypeptide(L)' 'MPTMAEVARRAGVSVSTVSHVVNGTRFVSPEKARLINDAIATMGYQPNELARALKAS' A
#
# COMPACT_ATOMS: atom_id res chain seq x y z
N MET A 1 16.01 1.44 -2.29
CA MET A 1 14.82 1.36 -1.40
C MET A 1 13.59 1.54 -2.27
N PRO A 2 12.59 0.65 -2.21
CA PRO A 2 11.35 0.83 -2.95
C PRO A 2 10.63 2.11 -2.49
N THR A 3 10.25 2.96 -3.44
CA THR A 3 9.53 4.20 -3.18
C THR A 3 8.04 4.01 -3.48
N MET A 4 7.17 4.86 -2.90
CA MET A 4 5.73 4.83 -3.22
C MET A 4 5.45 5.05 -4.71
N ALA A 5 6.32 5.76 -5.42
CA ALA A 5 6.24 5.94 -6.87
C ALA A 5 6.48 4.63 -7.64
N GLU A 6 7.45 3.84 -7.19
CA GLU A 6 7.75 2.53 -7.78
C GLU A 6 6.59 1.54 -7.56
N VAL A 7 6.04 1.53 -6.35
CA VAL A 7 4.85 0.73 -5.98
C VAL A 7 3.65 1.13 -6.84
N ALA A 8 3.41 2.43 -6.99
CA ALA A 8 2.32 2.96 -7.80
C ALA A 8 2.45 2.53 -9.27
N ARG A 9 3.65 2.64 -9.85
CA ARG A 9 3.93 2.22 -11.22
C ARG A 9 3.70 0.72 -11.42
N ARG A 10 4.07 -0.11 -10.44
CA ARG A 10 3.91 -1.57 -10.52
C ARG A 10 2.46 -2.01 -10.35
N ALA A 11 1.72 -1.37 -9.44
CA ALA A 11 0.31 -1.63 -9.20
C ALA A 11 -0.62 -0.98 -10.23
N GLY A 12 -0.09 -0.18 -11.18
CA GLY A 12 -0.86 0.50 -12.21
C GLY A 12 -1.78 1.60 -11.64
N VAL A 13 -1.38 2.23 -10.55
CA VAL A 13 -2.16 3.27 -9.86
C VAL A 13 -1.34 4.55 -9.69
N SER A 14 -1.99 5.65 -9.30
CA SER A 14 -1.28 6.89 -8.95
C SER A 14 -0.67 6.81 -7.56
N VAL A 15 0.41 7.56 -7.32
CA VAL A 15 1.07 7.68 -6.01
C VAL A 15 0.08 8.14 -4.93
N SER A 16 -0.85 9.02 -5.28
CA SER A 16 -1.95 9.47 -4.42
C SER A 16 -2.90 8.33 -4.03
N THR A 17 -3.15 7.35 -4.91
CA THR A 17 -3.93 6.14 -4.57
C THR A 17 -3.19 5.28 -3.56
N VAL A 18 -1.89 5.05 -3.76
CA VAL A 18 -1.05 4.33 -2.77
C VAL A 18 -1.07 5.05 -1.43
N SER A 19 -0.92 6.38 -1.43
CA SER A 19 -1.01 7.20 -0.22
C SER A 19 -2.37 7.07 0.47
N HIS A 20 -3.48 7.07 -0.27
CA HIS A 20 -4.80 6.88 0.32
C HIS A 20 -5.00 5.48 0.91
N VAL A 21 -4.42 4.43 0.30
CA VAL A 21 -4.48 3.06 0.84
C VAL A 21 -3.63 2.94 2.10
N VAL A 22 -2.41 3.48 2.09
CA VAL A 22 -1.50 3.46 3.23
C VAL A 22 -2.03 4.28 4.40
N ASN A 23 -2.54 5.48 4.13
CA ASN A 23 -3.09 6.39 5.16
C ASN A 23 -4.57 6.14 5.48
N GLY A 24 -5.27 5.28 4.73
CA GLY A 24 -6.68 4.95 4.94
C GLY A 24 -7.65 6.13 4.74
N THR A 25 -7.26 7.19 4.03
CA THR A 25 -8.04 8.44 3.92
C THR A 25 -9.15 8.41 2.89
N ARG A 26 -9.14 7.45 1.95
CA ARG A 26 -10.17 7.30 0.92
C ARG A 26 -10.52 5.84 0.73
N PHE A 27 -11.80 5.56 0.45
CA PHE A 27 -12.22 4.22 0.04
C PHE A 27 -11.61 3.87 -1.32
N VAL A 28 -10.79 2.82 -1.33
CA VAL A 28 -10.17 2.28 -2.53
C VAL A 28 -10.76 0.89 -2.77
N SER A 29 -11.08 0.59 -4.02
CA SER A 29 -11.62 -0.71 -4.40
C SER A 29 -10.72 -1.84 -3.90
N PRO A 30 -11.29 -2.94 -3.36
CA PRO A 30 -10.51 -4.03 -2.77
C PRO A 30 -9.54 -4.66 -3.78
N GLU A 31 -9.87 -4.63 -5.07
CA GLU A 31 -9.00 -5.08 -6.16
C GLU A 31 -7.73 -4.22 -6.27
N LYS A 32 -7.85 -2.90 -6.24
CA LYS A 32 -6.71 -1.97 -6.25
C LYS A 32 -5.89 -2.08 -4.98
N ALA A 33 -6.54 -2.24 -3.82
CA ALA A 33 -5.86 -2.47 -2.56
C ALA A 33 -5.04 -3.77 -2.59
N ARG A 34 -5.55 -4.84 -3.22
CA ARG A 34 -4.78 -6.08 -3.45
C ARG A 34 -3.56 -5.85 -4.34
N LEU A 35 -3.72 -5.19 -5.49
CA LEU A 35 -2.60 -4.90 -6.40
C LEU A 35 -1.50 -4.09 -5.71
N ILE A 36 -1.88 -3.11 -4.89
CA ILE A 36 -0.94 -2.29 -4.12
C ILE A 36 -0.23 -3.15 -3.07
N ASN A 37 -0.96 -3.96 -2.29
CA ASN A 37 -0.37 -4.86 -1.29
C ASN A 37 0.56 -5.91 -1.92
N ASP A 38 0.20 -6.45 -3.08
CA ASP A 38 1.02 -7.40 -3.83
C ASP A 38 2.31 -6.76 -4.36
N ALA A 39 2.21 -5.55 -4.92
CA ALA A 39 3.37 -4.77 -5.34
C ALA A 39 4.30 -4.43 -4.17
N ILE A 40 3.71 -4.06 -3.02
CA ILE A 40 4.40 -3.78 -1.75
C ILE A 40 5.16 -5.02 -1.26
N ALA A 41 4.49 -6.18 -1.18
CA ALA A 41 5.08 -7.45 -0.77
C ALA A 41 6.21 -7.90 -1.71
N THR A 42 5.98 -7.82 -3.03
CA THR A 42 6.96 -8.20 -4.06
C THR A 42 8.18 -7.27 -4.08
N MET A 43 8.02 -6.01 -3.68
CA MET A 43 9.12 -5.05 -3.59
C MET A 43 9.86 -5.11 -2.25
N GLY A 44 9.37 -5.86 -1.27
CA GLY A 44 9.89 -5.80 0.10
C GLY A 44 9.67 -4.41 0.73
N TYR A 45 8.71 -3.63 0.22
CA TYR A 45 8.25 -2.43 0.91
C TYR A 45 7.46 -2.95 2.11
N GLN A 46 7.99 -2.81 3.32
CA GLN A 46 7.22 -3.08 4.52
C GLN A 46 6.67 -1.75 5.02
N PRO A 47 5.42 -1.39 4.72
CA PRO A 47 4.72 -0.33 5.44
C PRO A 47 4.38 -0.89 6.83
N ASN A 48 5.41 -1.05 7.66
CA ASN A 48 5.37 -1.41 9.08
C ASN A 48 4.06 -2.08 9.52
N GLU A 49 3.77 -3.28 9.01
CA GLU A 49 2.55 -4.04 9.35
C GLU A 49 2.48 -4.34 10.86
N LEU A 50 3.62 -4.29 11.55
CA LEU A 50 3.74 -4.30 13.00
C LEU A 50 2.93 -3.18 13.70
N ALA A 51 2.69 -2.04 13.04
CA ALA A 51 1.89 -0.95 13.60
C ALA A 51 0.38 -1.23 13.58
N ARG A 52 -0.09 -2.18 12.75
CA ARG A 52 -1.52 -2.50 12.63
C ARG A 52 -1.98 -3.61 13.58
N ALA A 53 -1.08 -4.53 13.94
CA ALA A 53 -1.36 -5.60 14.88
C ALA A 53 -1.49 -5.11 16.34
N LEU A 54 -0.85 -3.99 16.70
CA LEU A 54 -0.88 -3.46 18.07
C LEU A 54 -2.15 -2.66 18.42
N LYS A 55 -3.00 -2.32 17.43
CA LYS A 55 -4.26 -1.57 17.69
C LYS A 55 -5.50 -2.47 17.79
N ALA A 56 -5.30 -3.79 17.85
CA ALA A 56 -6.34 -4.79 18.07
C ALA A 56 -6.14 -5.57 19.38
N SER A 57 -5.36 -5.04 20.32
CA SER A 57 -5.22 -5.55 21.69
C SER A 57 -5.82 -4.58 22.69
#